data_AF-A0A011N1E7-F1
#
_entry.id   AF-A0A011N1E7-F1
#
_cell.length_a   1.000
_cell.length_b   1.000
_cell.length_c   1.000
_cell.angle_alpha   90.00
_cell.angle_beta   90.00
_cell.angle_gamma   90.00
#
_symmetry.space_group_name_H-M   'P 1'
#
loop_
_entity.id
_entity.type
_entity.pdbx_description
1 polymer ?
#
loop_
_entity_poly.entity_id
_entity_poly.type
_entity_poly.pdbx_seq_one_letter_code
_entity_poly.pdbx_strand_id
1 'polypeptide(L)'
;MRQSDVEKPGLGDAALIDTTFLFTDIEGSTSLWESESQAMRVALQRHNNLLSAAIERHRGLVFKTVGDAFCVTFDDAAAALRAASQIQTSLAGEQWPTRSPLRVRIALHSGPAYLSDGDYFGRTLNRVARLLAVTHGGQTLLSSATAALVRSTLPVGSSLHDVGMLRLRDLPQPIHAFQLVHPGLPAALLETGHALDGNKLTAEPLARFRPIDVYEVPTLPVVVVQALRVMQDPASDARAVERVIIHDPAISAKVLRVANSAFFGLSRRIGTIADAVRVLGFTNVQGMLISVGAFDSFRTERLNLVEFWKHSIATATAARFLADALRHPGDEAFMAGLLHDIGKLIFAVQAESGYRHVLDLERDSAFGSLEAERTLFEFTHPEVGQMVAERWDLPARHIAAIAHHHEPDASGDEYRFCALIGLANRVAHAALDGFVETLASDHDAAQLRRLGLRPALWDDCLAHLHAARPTIDGFVGAIR
;
A
#
# COMPACT_ATOMS: atom_id res chain seq x y z
N MET A 1 -28.41 -50.63 -19.90
CA MET A 1 -27.13 -50.35 -19.21
C MET A 1 -26.45 -49.18 -19.90
N ARG A 2 -26.66 -47.96 -19.40
CA ARG A 2 -25.84 -46.78 -19.69
C ARG A 2 -25.75 -45.98 -18.39
N GLN A 3 -24.52 -45.67 -18.01
CA GLN A 3 -24.15 -44.82 -16.88
C GLN A 3 -24.85 -43.47 -17.00
N SER A 4 -25.52 -43.06 -15.93
CA SER A 4 -25.94 -41.68 -15.70
C SER A 4 -24.73 -40.86 -15.28
N ASP A 5 -24.40 -39.86 -16.10
CA ASP A 5 -23.44 -38.81 -15.80
C ASP A 5 -23.86 -38.08 -14.52
N VAL A 6 -22.99 -38.13 -13.51
CA VAL A 6 -23.09 -37.28 -12.31
C VAL A 6 -22.55 -35.91 -12.72
N GLU A 7 -23.45 -34.97 -12.96
CA GLU A 7 -23.12 -33.54 -13.06
C GLU A 7 -22.37 -33.11 -11.80
N LYS A 8 -21.14 -32.61 -11.96
CA LYS A 8 -20.45 -31.86 -10.89
C LYS A 8 -21.20 -30.53 -10.70
N PRO A 9 -21.57 -30.12 -9.48
CA PRO A 9 -22.18 -28.82 -9.27
C PRO A 9 -21.18 -27.72 -9.61
N GLY A 10 -21.59 -26.75 -10.43
CA GLY A 10 -20.88 -25.48 -10.57
C GLY A 10 -21.10 -24.58 -9.34
N LEU A 11 -20.27 -23.54 -9.19
CA LEU A 11 -20.32 -22.53 -8.10
C LEU A 11 -21.63 -21.69 -8.02
N GLY A 12 -22.74 -22.15 -8.63
CA GLY A 12 -23.95 -21.37 -8.91
C GLY A 12 -24.66 -20.77 -7.68
N ASP A 13 -24.48 -21.37 -6.49
CA ASP A 13 -25.12 -20.94 -5.23
C ASP A 13 -24.10 -20.42 -4.19
N ALA A 14 -22.87 -20.12 -4.60
CA ALA A 14 -21.82 -19.74 -3.67
C ALA A 14 -21.97 -18.30 -3.14
N ALA A 15 -22.10 -18.13 -1.83
CA ALA A 15 -22.16 -16.82 -1.17
C ALA A 15 -20.75 -16.25 -0.96
N LEU A 16 -20.52 -15.00 -1.36
CA LEU A 16 -19.27 -14.30 -1.06
C LEU A 16 -19.35 -13.73 0.37
N ILE A 17 -18.42 -14.13 1.24
CA ILE A 17 -18.35 -13.70 2.64
C ILE A 17 -16.94 -13.30 3.03
N ASP A 18 -16.80 -12.28 3.86
CA ASP A 18 -15.54 -11.93 4.50
C ASP A 18 -15.36 -12.74 5.79
N THR A 19 -14.24 -13.43 5.92
CA THR A 19 -13.96 -14.28 7.08
C THR A 19 -12.46 -14.34 7.37
N THR A 20 -12.09 -14.81 8.56
CA THR A 20 -10.71 -15.12 8.92
C THR A 20 -10.49 -16.62 8.96
N PHE A 21 -9.57 -17.11 8.15
CA PHE A 21 -9.14 -18.50 8.19
C PHE A 21 -7.99 -18.70 9.16
N LEU A 22 -8.04 -19.79 9.91
CA LEU A 22 -6.94 -20.32 10.71
C LEU A 22 -6.69 -21.76 10.26
N PHE A 23 -5.53 -22.02 9.68
CA PHE A 23 -5.12 -23.37 9.29
C PHE A 23 -3.99 -23.86 10.19
N THR A 24 -4.02 -25.16 10.52
CA THR A 24 -2.98 -25.82 11.32
C THR A 24 -2.39 -27.04 10.62
N ASP A 25 -1.17 -27.41 10.99
CA ASP A 25 -0.51 -28.66 10.57
C ASP A 25 0.51 -29.07 11.64
N ILE A 26 0.66 -30.38 11.92
CA ILE A 26 1.72 -30.83 12.83
C ILE A 26 3.00 -31.01 12.00
N GLU A 27 4.05 -30.31 12.41
CA GLU A 27 5.33 -30.43 11.76
C GLU A 27 5.94 -31.82 11.92
N GLY A 28 6.17 -32.50 10.79
CA GLY A 28 6.90 -33.77 10.77
C GLY A 28 6.07 -34.96 11.24
N SER A 29 4.74 -34.85 11.24
CA SER A 29 3.83 -35.91 11.70
C SER A 29 4.07 -37.26 11.02
N THR A 30 4.35 -37.28 9.70
CA THR A 30 4.70 -38.52 8.98
C THR A 30 5.86 -39.27 9.62
N SER A 31 6.92 -38.56 10.02
CA SER A 31 8.09 -39.21 10.64
C SER A 31 7.74 -39.81 11.99
N LEU A 32 6.89 -39.13 12.79
CA LEU A 32 6.44 -39.63 14.09
C LEU A 32 5.54 -40.86 13.96
N TRP A 33 4.73 -40.92 12.90
CA TRP A 33 3.93 -42.11 12.57
C TRP A 33 4.81 -43.32 12.25
N GLU A 34 5.91 -43.14 11.52
CA GLU A 34 6.85 -44.21 11.18
C GLU A 34 7.68 -44.66 12.39
N SER A 35 8.18 -43.72 13.20
CA SER A 35 9.11 -44.04 14.29
C SER A 35 8.42 -44.41 15.61
N GLU A 36 7.24 -43.85 15.90
CA GLU A 36 6.60 -43.89 17.23
C GLU A 36 5.07 -44.04 17.15
N SER A 37 4.55 -44.85 16.22
CA SER A 37 3.11 -44.96 15.89
C SER A 37 2.15 -45.11 17.09
N GLN A 38 2.54 -45.82 18.15
CA GLN A 38 1.71 -45.98 19.34
C GLN A 38 1.62 -44.71 20.19
N ALA A 39 2.75 -44.04 20.42
CA ALA A 39 2.80 -42.76 21.13
C ALA A 39 2.12 -41.66 20.31
N MET A 40 2.34 -41.66 18.99
CA MET A 40 1.73 -40.69 18.07
C MET A 40 0.21 -40.76 18.06
N ARG A 41 -0.40 -41.96 18.16
CA ARG A 41 -1.87 -42.09 18.30
C ARG A 41 -2.43 -41.36 19.51
N VAL A 42 -1.79 -41.53 20.67
CA VAL A 42 -2.19 -40.86 21.91
C VAL A 42 -1.93 -39.36 21.82
N ALA A 43 -0.77 -38.97 21.28
CA ALA A 43 -0.41 -37.57 21.07
C ALA A 43 -1.41 -36.87 20.13
N LEU A 44 -1.79 -37.49 19.00
CA LEU A 44 -2.75 -36.93 18.06
C LEU A 44 -4.14 -36.72 18.70
N GLN A 45 -4.60 -37.66 19.52
CA GLN A 45 -5.86 -37.49 20.25
C GLN A 45 -5.79 -36.31 21.23
N ARG A 46 -4.67 -36.18 21.97
CA ARG A 46 -4.46 -35.05 22.90
C ARG A 46 -4.37 -33.72 22.15
N HIS A 47 -3.64 -33.68 21.04
CA HIS A 47 -3.57 -32.55 20.12
C HIS A 47 -4.96 -32.11 19.67
N ASN A 48 -5.77 -33.02 19.13
CA ASN A 48 -7.11 -32.70 18.64
C ASN A 48 -7.99 -32.12 19.76
N ASN A 49 -7.93 -32.69 20.98
CA ASN A 49 -8.67 -32.17 22.12
C ASN A 49 -8.25 -30.74 22.51
N LEU A 50 -6.94 -30.44 22.50
CA LEU A 50 -6.43 -29.10 22.80
C LEU A 50 -6.84 -28.08 21.75
N LEU A 51 -6.73 -28.42 20.46
CA LEU A 51 -7.13 -27.56 19.36
C LEU A 51 -8.64 -27.31 19.37
N SER A 52 -9.46 -28.36 19.44
CA SER A 52 -10.93 -28.23 19.49
C SER A 52 -11.37 -27.37 20.68
N ALA A 53 -10.82 -27.58 21.87
CA ALA A 53 -11.18 -26.79 23.05
C ALA A 53 -10.84 -25.29 22.88
N ALA A 54 -9.69 -24.96 22.27
CA ALA A 54 -9.32 -23.58 21.99
C ALA A 54 -10.20 -22.95 20.89
N ILE A 55 -10.44 -23.69 19.80
CA ILE A 55 -11.27 -23.24 18.67
C ILE A 55 -12.71 -22.96 19.15
N GLU A 56 -13.33 -23.90 19.85
CA GLU A 56 -14.70 -23.76 20.37
C GLU A 56 -14.82 -22.61 21.37
N ARG A 57 -13.84 -22.46 22.28
CA ARG A 57 -13.82 -21.37 23.26
C ARG A 57 -13.83 -19.98 22.62
N HIS A 58 -13.19 -19.84 21.46
CA HIS A 58 -13.15 -18.58 20.71
C HIS A 58 -14.13 -18.57 19.52
N ARG A 59 -15.12 -19.48 19.53
CA ARG A 59 -16.22 -19.53 18.55
C ARG A 59 -15.76 -19.72 17.10
N GLY A 60 -14.68 -20.47 16.90
CA GLY A 60 -14.26 -20.88 15.56
C GLY A 60 -15.09 -22.07 15.07
N LEU A 61 -15.31 -22.11 13.76
CA LEU A 61 -15.99 -23.21 13.08
C LEU A 61 -14.97 -24.07 12.33
N VAL A 62 -14.83 -25.33 12.72
CA VAL A 62 -14.05 -26.30 11.97
C VAL A 62 -14.89 -26.78 10.79
N PHE A 63 -14.61 -26.26 9.59
CA PHE A 63 -15.32 -26.71 8.38
C PHE A 63 -14.66 -27.94 7.77
N LYS A 64 -13.37 -28.17 8.05
CA LYS A 64 -12.64 -29.33 7.50
C LYS A 64 -11.47 -29.76 8.38
N THR A 65 -11.27 -31.08 8.47
CA THR A 65 -10.07 -31.69 9.03
C THR A 65 -9.43 -32.59 7.97
N VAL A 66 -8.12 -32.47 7.78
CA VAL A 66 -7.36 -33.30 6.82
C VAL A 66 -6.20 -33.95 7.54
N GLY A 67 -6.35 -35.21 7.94
CA GLY A 67 -5.38 -35.88 8.80
C GLY A 67 -5.32 -35.21 10.18
N ASP A 68 -4.19 -34.61 10.47
CA ASP A 68 -3.87 -33.83 11.68
C ASP A 68 -4.08 -32.31 11.51
N ALA A 69 -4.36 -31.84 10.30
CA ALA A 69 -4.62 -30.44 10.00
C ALA A 69 -6.06 -30.01 10.30
N PHE A 70 -6.24 -28.85 10.92
CA PHE A 70 -7.53 -28.20 11.11
C PHE A 70 -7.65 -27.01 10.17
N CYS A 71 -8.76 -26.93 9.44
CA CYS A 71 -9.15 -25.76 8.66
C CYS A 71 -10.36 -25.12 9.34
N VAL A 72 -10.16 -23.90 9.85
CA VAL A 72 -11.11 -23.22 10.73
C VAL A 72 -11.45 -21.85 10.17
N THR A 73 -12.70 -21.43 10.32
CA THR A 73 -13.14 -20.05 10.06
C THR A 73 -13.58 -19.35 11.33
N PHE A 74 -13.40 -18.04 11.34
CA PHE A 74 -13.84 -17.12 12.40
C PHE A 74 -14.44 -15.87 11.77
N ASP A 75 -15.58 -15.44 12.30
CA ASP A 75 -16.20 -14.16 11.90
C ASP A 75 -15.41 -12.95 12.43
N ASP A 76 -14.67 -13.14 13.53
CA ASP A 76 -13.81 -12.12 14.16
C ASP A 76 -12.34 -12.55 14.09
N ALA A 77 -11.50 -11.72 13.45
CA ALA A 77 -10.06 -11.95 13.35
C ALA A 77 -9.37 -11.98 14.73
N ALA A 78 -9.87 -11.21 15.70
CA ALA A 78 -9.30 -11.19 17.04
C ALA A 78 -9.60 -12.50 17.79
N ALA A 79 -10.76 -13.13 17.56
CA ALA A 79 -11.07 -14.47 18.06
C ALA A 79 -10.14 -15.52 17.45
N ALA A 80 -9.89 -15.45 16.14
CA ALA A 80 -8.94 -16.34 15.48
C ALA A 80 -7.53 -16.21 16.10
N LEU A 81 -7.08 -14.98 16.36
CA LEU A 81 -5.78 -14.73 16.97
C LEU A 81 -5.69 -15.27 18.41
N ARG A 82 -6.74 -15.07 19.22
CA ARG A 82 -6.82 -15.61 20.58
C ARG A 82 -6.82 -17.14 20.58
N ALA A 83 -7.52 -17.77 19.63
CA ALA A 83 -7.48 -19.22 19.44
C ALA A 83 -6.07 -19.69 19.11
N ALA A 84 -5.40 -19.06 18.12
CA ALA A 84 -4.03 -19.40 17.75
C ALA A 84 -3.04 -19.26 18.92
N SER A 85 -3.12 -18.16 19.69
CA SER A 85 -2.29 -17.95 20.88
C SER A 85 -2.52 -19.01 21.95
N GLN A 86 -3.80 -19.33 22.22
CA GLN A 86 -4.15 -20.37 23.19
C GLN A 86 -3.69 -21.76 22.74
N ILE A 87 -3.82 -22.09 21.45
CA ILE A 87 -3.33 -23.36 20.88
C ILE A 87 -1.84 -23.47 21.13
N GLN A 88 -1.04 -22.48 20.70
CA GLN A 88 0.42 -22.57 20.85
C GLN A 88 0.87 -22.64 22.31
N THR A 89 0.27 -21.84 23.19
CA THR A 89 0.60 -21.86 24.62
C THR A 89 0.18 -23.18 25.31
N SER A 90 -0.95 -23.76 24.93
CA SER A 90 -1.41 -25.04 25.46
C SER A 90 -0.52 -26.20 25.01
N LEU A 91 -0.13 -26.22 23.73
CA LEU A 91 0.76 -27.26 23.18
C LEU A 91 2.16 -27.19 23.78
N ALA A 92 2.68 -25.98 23.99
CA ALA A 92 4.00 -25.76 24.61
C ALA A 92 4.03 -26.20 26.08
N GLY A 93 2.91 -26.10 26.79
CA GLY A 93 2.78 -26.54 28.19
C GLY A 93 2.47 -28.03 28.36
N GLU A 94 2.19 -28.76 27.28
CA GLU A 94 1.74 -30.16 27.34
C GLU A 94 2.93 -31.13 27.47
N GLN A 95 2.74 -32.18 28.28
CA GLN A 95 3.70 -33.29 28.38
C GLN A 95 3.34 -34.37 27.36
N TRP A 96 4.14 -34.44 26.29
CA TRP A 96 3.87 -35.36 25.19
C TRP A 96 4.40 -36.78 25.45
N PRO A 97 3.67 -37.82 25.01
CA PRO A 97 4.11 -39.21 25.14
C PRO A 97 5.17 -39.62 24.11
N THR A 98 5.43 -38.78 23.11
CA THR A 98 6.49 -38.94 22.09
C THR A 98 7.84 -38.49 22.63
N ARG A 99 8.94 -38.93 22.02
CA ARG A 99 10.31 -38.52 22.41
C ARG A 99 10.55 -37.02 22.31
N SER A 100 9.90 -36.37 21.34
CA SER A 100 9.92 -34.92 21.15
C SER A 100 8.52 -34.33 21.26
N PRO A 101 8.35 -33.10 21.78
CA PRO A 101 7.06 -32.41 21.79
C PRO A 101 6.46 -32.28 20.39
N LEU A 102 5.14 -32.36 20.29
CA LEU A 102 4.46 -32.01 19.04
C LEU A 102 4.58 -30.51 18.79
N ARG A 103 4.98 -30.12 17.58
CA ARG A 103 5.08 -28.72 17.16
C ARG A 103 4.07 -28.45 16.06
N VAL A 104 3.15 -27.53 16.32
CA VAL A 104 2.07 -27.17 15.38
C VAL A 104 2.39 -25.86 14.69
N ARG A 105 2.23 -25.85 13.37
CA ARG A 105 2.25 -24.65 12.54
C ARG A 105 0.86 -24.04 12.54
N ILE A 106 0.77 -22.71 12.61
CA ILE A 106 -0.51 -22.01 12.44
C ILE A 106 -0.33 -20.87 11.44
N ALA A 107 -1.31 -20.69 10.54
CA ALA A 107 -1.39 -19.53 9.67
C ALA A 107 -2.76 -18.88 9.73
N LEU A 108 -2.79 -17.55 9.69
CA LEU A 108 -4.01 -16.75 9.62
C LEU A 108 -4.04 -15.83 8.39
N HIS A 109 -5.18 -15.81 7.70
CA HIS A 109 -5.45 -14.87 6.63
C HIS A 109 -6.93 -14.47 6.63
N SER A 110 -7.19 -13.19 6.42
CA SER A 110 -8.52 -12.59 6.40
C SER A 110 -8.81 -12.04 5.01
N GLY A 111 -10.04 -12.24 4.53
CA GLY A 111 -10.48 -11.74 3.24
C GLY A 111 -11.73 -12.45 2.71
N PRO A 112 -12.18 -12.07 1.51
CA PRO A 112 -13.39 -12.62 0.92
C PRO A 112 -13.20 -14.07 0.46
N ALA A 113 -14.18 -14.92 0.69
CA ALA A 113 -14.21 -16.31 0.23
C ALA A 113 -15.61 -16.71 -0.22
N TYR A 114 -15.68 -17.67 -1.13
CA TYR A 114 -16.94 -18.25 -1.61
C TYR A 114 -17.31 -19.42 -0.70
N LEU A 115 -18.47 -19.35 -0.05
CA LEU A 115 -19.06 -20.41 0.74
C LEU A 115 -20.09 -21.17 -0.10
N SER A 116 -19.90 -22.47 -0.27
CA SER A 116 -20.84 -23.35 -0.98
C SER A 116 -20.90 -24.69 -0.27
N ASP A 117 -22.10 -25.14 0.09
CA ASP A 117 -22.35 -26.42 0.78
C ASP A 117 -21.51 -26.64 2.05
N GLY A 118 -21.22 -25.56 2.79
CA GLY A 118 -20.41 -25.60 4.01
C GLY A 118 -18.89 -25.66 3.78
N ASP A 119 -18.45 -25.69 2.52
CA ASP A 119 -17.04 -25.63 2.12
C ASP A 119 -16.69 -24.23 1.58
N TYR A 120 -15.39 -23.90 1.68
CA TYR A 120 -14.85 -22.60 1.28
C TYR A 120 -13.94 -22.71 0.06
N PHE A 121 -14.07 -21.75 -0.85
CA PHE A 121 -13.31 -21.68 -2.08
C PHE A 121 -12.80 -20.26 -2.34
N GLY A 122 -11.72 -20.17 -3.11
CA GLY A 122 -11.21 -18.90 -3.62
C GLY A 122 -9.81 -18.55 -3.12
N ARG A 123 -9.41 -17.32 -3.43
CA ARG A 123 -8.03 -16.84 -3.27
C ARG A 123 -7.59 -16.83 -1.80
N THR A 124 -8.49 -16.46 -0.88
CA THR A 124 -8.21 -16.37 0.56
C THR A 124 -7.83 -17.74 1.15
N LEU A 125 -8.55 -18.81 0.77
CA LEU A 125 -8.24 -20.18 1.18
C LEU A 125 -6.85 -20.63 0.68
N ASN A 126 -6.54 -20.33 -0.58
CA ASN A 126 -5.25 -20.67 -1.17
C ASN A 126 -4.11 -19.91 -0.48
N ARG A 127 -4.33 -18.62 -0.15
CA ARG A 127 -3.34 -17.78 0.52
C ARG A 127 -3.00 -18.30 1.92
N VAL A 128 -3.99 -18.64 2.76
CA VAL A 128 -3.72 -19.18 4.11
C VAL A 128 -3.00 -20.53 4.04
N ALA A 129 -3.36 -21.41 3.10
CA ALA A 129 -2.70 -22.69 2.94
C ALA A 129 -1.23 -22.54 2.51
N ARG A 130 -0.95 -21.58 1.64
CA ARG A 130 0.41 -21.27 1.19
C ARG A 130 1.24 -20.58 2.26
N LEU A 131 0.63 -19.74 3.10
CA LEU A 131 1.28 -19.15 4.25
C LEU A 131 1.64 -20.24 5.29
N LEU A 132 0.73 -21.17 5.56
CA LEU A 132 0.99 -22.32 6.45
C LEU A 132 2.18 -23.17 5.98
N ALA A 133 2.33 -23.34 4.67
CA ALA A 133 3.38 -24.18 4.10
C ALA A 133 4.81 -23.67 4.38
N VAL A 134 4.96 -22.38 4.71
CA VAL A 134 6.24 -21.75 5.06
C VAL A 134 6.38 -21.46 6.56
N THR A 135 5.34 -21.76 7.35
CA THR A 135 5.34 -21.64 8.81
C THR A 135 6.11 -22.81 9.43
N HIS A 136 6.86 -22.59 10.51
CA HIS A 136 7.55 -23.64 11.27
C HIS A 136 6.75 -24.11 12.48
N GLY A 137 7.04 -25.31 12.98
CA GLY A 137 6.38 -25.83 14.18
C GLY A 137 6.59 -24.92 15.39
N GLY A 138 5.50 -24.48 16.02
CA GLY A 138 5.49 -23.50 17.10
C GLY A 138 5.33 -22.05 16.64
N GLN A 139 5.36 -21.78 15.33
CA GLN A 139 5.08 -20.45 14.77
C GLN A 139 3.60 -20.27 14.43
N THR A 140 3.17 -19.01 14.53
CA THR A 140 1.88 -18.53 14.05
C THR A 140 2.15 -17.33 13.15
N LEU A 141 1.97 -17.51 11.84
CA LEU A 141 2.11 -16.44 10.85
C LEU A 141 0.76 -15.85 10.49
N LEU A 142 0.70 -14.53 10.35
CA LEU A 142 -0.46 -13.78 9.91
C LEU A 142 -0.11 -13.04 8.62
N SER A 143 -1.03 -12.98 7.68
CA SER A 143 -0.95 -11.98 6.60
C SER A 143 -1.15 -10.55 7.14
N SER A 144 -0.68 -9.54 6.40
CA SER A 144 -0.97 -8.12 6.68
C SER A 144 -2.46 -7.83 6.84
N ALA A 145 -3.31 -8.42 6.00
CA ALA A 145 -4.76 -8.26 6.09
C ALA A 145 -5.31 -8.67 7.47
N THR A 146 -4.84 -9.79 8.03
CA THR A 146 -5.23 -10.20 9.39
C THR A 146 -4.55 -9.34 10.45
N ALA A 147 -3.26 -9.01 10.28
CA ALA A 147 -2.51 -8.19 11.22
C ALA A 147 -3.16 -6.82 11.44
N ALA A 148 -3.69 -6.21 10.38
CA ALA A 148 -4.44 -4.96 10.45
C ALA A 148 -5.67 -5.10 11.36
N LEU A 149 -6.49 -6.14 11.16
CA LEU A 149 -7.73 -6.33 11.94
C LEU A 149 -7.50 -6.57 13.43
N VAL A 150 -6.31 -7.04 13.84
CA VAL A 150 -6.02 -7.47 15.22
C VAL A 150 -5.05 -6.56 15.99
N ARG A 151 -4.46 -5.55 15.34
CA ARG A 151 -3.38 -4.72 15.91
C ARG A 151 -3.77 -4.06 17.24
N SER A 152 -5.04 -3.69 17.40
CA SER A 152 -5.58 -3.05 18.61
C SER A 152 -6.13 -4.03 19.67
N THR A 153 -6.18 -5.33 19.37
CA THR A 153 -6.85 -6.36 20.19
C THR A 153 -5.96 -7.57 20.49
N LEU A 154 -4.64 -7.36 20.48
CA LEU A 154 -3.66 -8.41 20.75
C LEU A 154 -3.86 -9.04 22.14
N PRO A 155 -3.69 -10.37 22.28
CA PRO A 155 -3.75 -11.03 23.58
C PRO A 155 -2.69 -10.47 24.54
N VAL A 156 -2.98 -10.47 25.85
CA VAL A 156 -2.06 -10.00 26.88
C VAL A 156 -0.71 -10.74 26.78
N GLY A 157 0.39 -9.99 26.86
CA GLY A 157 1.74 -10.54 26.74
C GLY A 157 2.11 -11.00 25.33
N SER A 158 1.35 -10.60 24.31
CA SER A 158 1.64 -10.87 22.91
C SER A 158 1.98 -9.61 22.13
N SER A 159 2.77 -9.74 21.07
CA SER A 159 3.06 -8.68 20.11
C SER A 159 3.11 -9.26 18.69
N LEU A 160 3.16 -8.39 17.67
CA LEU A 160 3.42 -8.81 16.29
C LEU A 160 4.83 -8.38 15.90
N HIS A 161 5.61 -9.34 15.40
CA HIS A 161 6.91 -9.08 14.79
C HIS A 161 6.78 -9.12 13.27
N ASP A 162 7.32 -8.10 12.59
CA ASP A 162 7.29 -8.02 11.13
C ASP A 162 8.31 -9.00 10.53
N VAL A 163 7.83 -9.96 9.75
CA VAL A 163 8.66 -10.97 9.06
C VAL A 163 9.06 -10.49 7.66
N GLY A 164 8.40 -9.46 7.13
CA GLY A 164 8.59 -8.94 5.79
C GLY A 164 7.80 -9.71 4.72
N MET A 165 8.20 -9.51 3.46
CA MET A 165 7.51 -10.06 2.30
C MET A 165 7.94 -11.51 2.03
N LEU A 166 6.96 -12.42 1.97
CA LEU A 166 7.17 -13.83 1.65
C LEU A 166 6.65 -14.13 0.25
N ARG A 167 7.49 -14.70 -0.62
CA ARG A 167 7.03 -15.28 -1.89
C ARG A 167 6.51 -16.69 -1.64
N LEU A 168 5.23 -16.91 -1.89
CA LEU A 168 4.62 -18.22 -1.68
C LEU A 168 4.34 -18.90 -3.02
N ARG A 169 4.50 -20.22 -3.07
CA ARG A 169 4.32 -20.99 -4.31
C ARG A 169 2.92 -20.82 -4.90
N ASP A 170 2.86 -20.69 -6.23
CA ASP A 170 1.65 -20.57 -7.03
C ASP A 170 0.77 -19.36 -6.70
N LEU A 171 1.26 -18.44 -5.85
CA LEU A 171 0.64 -17.15 -5.68
C LEU A 171 1.28 -16.15 -6.64
N PRO A 172 0.47 -15.37 -7.38
CA PRO A 172 1.01 -14.39 -8.33
C PRO A 172 1.72 -13.23 -7.62
N GLN A 173 1.36 -12.95 -6.37
CA GLN A 173 1.87 -11.85 -5.56
C GLN A 173 2.46 -12.38 -4.25
N PRO A 174 3.55 -11.77 -3.74
CA PRO A 174 4.05 -12.07 -2.40
C PRO A 174 3.01 -11.70 -1.33
N ILE A 175 3.26 -12.07 -0.08
CA ILE A 175 2.41 -11.71 1.06
C ILE A 175 3.29 -11.09 2.14
N HIS A 176 2.90 -9.93 2.66
CA HIS A 176 3.50 -9.37 3.87
C HIS A 176 3.04 -10.20 5.07
N ALA A 177 3.98 -10.76 5.83
CA ALA A 177 3.70 -11.64 6.95
C ALA A 177 4.17 -11.07 8.29
N PHE A 178 3.44 -11.40 9.35
CA PHE A 178 3.74 -11.06 10.72
C PHE A 178 3.77 -12.33 11.58
N GLN A 179 4.74 -12.43 12.49
CA GLN A 179 4.82 -13.47 13.49
C GLN A 179 4.10 -13.01 14.76
N LEU A 180 3.18 -13.83 15.27
CA LEU A 180 2.65 -13.64 16.61
C LEU A 180 3.73 -14.03 17.63
N VAL A 181 4.19 -13.06 18.41
CA VAL A 181 5.02 -13.30 19.59
C VAL A 181 4.10 -13.60 20.76
N HIS A 182 4.25 -14.76 21.39
CA HIS A 182 3.48 -15.18 22.56
C HIS A 182 4.42 -15.82 23.60
N PRO A 183 4.01 -15.95 24.88
CA PRO A 183 4.89 -16.45 25.95
C PRO A 183 5.49 -17.85 25.75
N GLY A 184 4.92 -18.64 24.85
CA GLY A 184 5.38 -19.99 24.52
C GLY A 184 6.24 -20.09 23.26
N LEU A 185 6.57 -18.97 22.60
CA LEU A 185 7.33 -18.96 21.35
C LEU A 185 8.83 -19.16 21.65
N PRO A 186 9.49 -20.19 21.07
CA PRO A 186 10.93 -20.37 21.19
C PRO A 186 11.72 -19.15 20.67
N ALA A 187 12.72 -18.68 21.43
CA ALA A 187 13.55 -17.53 21.04
C ALA A 187 14.29 -17.73 19.69
N ALA A 188 14.66 -18.96 19.37
CA ALA A 188 15.29 -19.29 18.08
C ALA A 188 14.41 -18.93 16.85
N LEU A 189 13.08 -18.92 17.03
CA LEU A 189 12.13 -18.54 15.98
C LEU A 189 11.92 -17.01 15.89
N LEU A 190 12.52 -16.24 16.81
CA LEU A 190 12.57 -14.77 16.77
C LEU A 190 13.91 -14.26 16.22
N GLU A 191 15.01 -14.98 16.49
CA GLU A 191 16.38 -14.52 16.20
C GLU A 191 16.82 -14.71 14.73
N THR A 192 16.04 -15.41 13.90
CA THR A 192 16.45 -15.80 12.55
C THR A 192 15.75 -14.99 11.45
N GLY A 193 16.38 -13.87 11.07
CA GLY A 193 16.31 -13.32 9.71
C GLY A 193 17.10 -14.16 8.68
N HIS A 194 17.29 -15.45 8.95
CA HIS A 194 18.13 -16.34 8.15
C HIS A 194 17.36 -17.60 7.74
N ALA A 195 17.24 -17.74 6.42
CA ALA A 195 17.04 -18.96 5.65
C ALA A 195 15.89 -19.86 6.11
N LEU A 196 14.80 -19.77 5.35
CA LEU A 196 13.94 -20.92 5.09
C LEU A 196 14.84 -22.03 4.51
N ASP A 197 15.29 -22.92 5.39
CA ASP A 197 16.21 -24.00 5.06
C ASP A 197 15.63 -24.88 3.94
N GLY A 198 16.17 -24.68 2.73
CA GLY A 198 16.72 -25.70 1.82
C GLY A 198 15.86 -26.85 1.30
N ASN A 199 14.70 -27.18 1.87
CA ASN A 199 13.94 -28.34 1.41
C ASN A 199 12.41 -28.25 1.57
N LYS A 200 11.87 -27.07 1.83
CA LYS A 200 10.43 -26.80 1.72
C LYS A 200 10.23 -25.54 0.92
N LEU A 201 9.41 -25.64 -0.14
CA LEU A 201 8.63 -24.55 -0.72
C LEU A 201 9.24 -23.16 -0.49
N THR A 202 10.21 -22.79 -1.32
CA THR A 202 11.05 -21.58 -1.17
C THR A 202 10.21 -20.31 -1.01
N ALA A 203 9.92 -19.92 0.22
CA ALA A 203 9.90 -18.50 0.53
C ALA A 203 11.38 -18.12 0.64
N GLU A 204 11.91 -17.50 -0.40
CA GLU A 204 13.13 -16.73 -0.21
C GLU A 204 12.68 -15.41 0.40
N PRO A 205 13.28 -14.95 1.51
CA PRO A 205 13.17 -13.55 1.92
C PRO A 205 13.66 -12.72 0.74
N LEU A 206 12.74 -12.16 -0.03
CA LEU A 206 13.12 -11.43 -1.23
C LEU A 206 13.78 -10.15 -0.76
N ALA A 207 15.07 -9.98 -1.09
CA ALA A 207 15.71 -8.69 -1.03
C ALA A 207 14.89 -7.71 -1.90
N ARG A 208 14.07 -6.90 -1.22
CA ARG A 208 13.31 -5.73 -1.71
C ARG A 208 12.53 -5.97 -3.00
N PHE A 209 11.40 -6.66 -2.88
CA PHE A 209 10.32 -6.60 -3.86
C PHE A 209 9.92 -5.14 -4.09
N ARG A 210 9.81 -4.70 -5.35
CA ARG A 210 9.47 -3.32 -5.71
C ARG A 210 8.04 -3.27 -6.24
N PRO A 211 7.35 -2.12 -6.17
CA PRO A 211 6.01 -2.00 -6.73
C PRO A 211 5.89 -2.44 -8.20
N ILE A 212 6.99 -2.39 -8.98
CA ILE A 212 7.01 -2.78 -10.41
C ILE A 212 6.78 -4.28 -10.63
N ASP A 213 7.00 -5.07 -9.59
CA ASP A 213 6.79 -6.51 -9.64
C ASP A 213 5.28 -6.85 -9.49
N VAL A 214 4.43 -5.89 -9.13
CA VAL A 214 2.96 -6.04 -8.96
C VAL A 214 2.16 -5.11 -9.87
N TYR A 215 2.62 -3.89 -10.08
CA TYR A 215 1.92 -2.88 -10.88
C TYR A 215 2.69 -2.56 -12.16
N GLU A 216 1.97 -2.53 -13.28
CA GLU A 216 2.54 -2.09 -14.55
C GLU A 216 2.76 -0.58 -14.50
N VAL A 217 3.99 -0.11 -14.68
CA VAL A 217 4.23 1.34 -14.72
C VAL A 217 3.77 1.88 -16.07
N PRO A 218 2.78 2.79 -16.12
CA PRO A 218 2.38 3.40 -17.37
C PRO A 218 3.52 4.25 -17.91
N THR A 219 3.65 4.21 -19.23
CA THR A 219 4.59 5.07 -19.94
C THR A 219 3.93 6.40 -20.24
N LEU A 220 4.69 7.49 -20.11
CA LEU A 220 4.28 8.75 -20.68
C LEU A 220 4.27 8.65 -22.21
N PRO A 221 3.40 9.41 -22.90
CA PRO A 221 3.45 9.51 -24.35
C PRO A 221 4.88 9.83 -24.83
N VAL A 222 5.33 9.18 -25.90
CA VAL A 222 6.72 9.29 -26.39
C VAL A 222 7.14 10.74 -26.59
N VAL A 223 6.23 11.58 -27.08
CA VAL A 223 6.46 13.02 -27.27
C VAL A 223 6.75 13.76 -25.95
N VAL A 224 6.11 13.38 -24.84
CA VAL A 224 6.38 13.94 -23.50
C VAL A 224 7.76 13.51 -23.05
N VAL A 225 8.08 12.22 -23.12
CA VAL A 225 9.41 11.71 -22.73
C VAL A 225 10.54 12.38 -23.53
N GLN A 226 10.34 12.56 -24.84
CA GLN A 226 11.31 13.25 -25.69
C GLN A 226 11.44 14.74 -25.30
N ALA A 227 10.32 15.41 -24.99
CA ALA A 227 10.34 16.81 -24.58
C ALA A 227 11.07 16.98 -23.23
N LEU A 228 10.83 16.09 -22.26
CA LEU A 228 11.52 16.08 -20.98
C LEU A 228 13.04 15.95 -21.14
N ARG A 229 13.49 15.03 -22.01
CA ARG A 229 14.93 14.89 -22.32
C ARG A 229 15.52 16.15 -22.93
N VAL A 230 14.80 16.79 -23.84
CA VAL A 230 15.24 18.05 -24.45
C VAL A 230 15.27 19.18 -23.41
N MET A 231 14.38 19.21 -22.43
CA MET A 231 14.38 20.21 -21.36
C MET A 231 15.50 20.03 -20.34
N GLN A 232 16.00 18.80 -20.16
CA GLN A 232 17.11 18.50 -19.25
C GLN A 232 18.49 18.86 -19.82
N ASP A 233 18.61 19.09 -21.13
CA ASP A 233 19.86 19.52 -21.76
C ASP A 233 20.12 21.02 -21.45
N PRO A 234 21.23 21.37 -20.77
CA PRO A 234 21.58 22.76 -20.47
C PRO A 234 21.77 23.65 -21.71
N ALA A 235 22.00 23.06 -22.90
CA ALA A 235 22.13 23.79 -24.16
C ALA A 235 20.79 24.01 -24.88
N SER A 236 19.69 23.54 -24.30
CA SER A 236 18.37 23.58 -24.93
C SER A 236 17.73 24.97 -24.93
N ASP A 237 16.87 25.22 -25.92
CA ASP A 237 16.10 26.44 -26.04
C ASP A 237 14.60 26.16 -26.16
N ALA A 238 13.79 27.21 -25.99
CA ALA A 238 12.33 27.11 -26.07
C ALA A 238 11.83 26.51 -27.40
N ARG A 239 12.58 26.70 -28.50
CA ARG A 239 12.22 26.17 -29.82
C ARG A 239 12.53 24.68 -29.93
N ALA A 240 13.56 24.18 -29.24
CA ALA A 240 13.88 22.76 -29.20
C ALA A 240 12.73 21.96 -28.57
N VAL A 241 12.20 22.46 -27.45
CA VAL A 241 11.02 21.89 -26.78
C VAL A 241 9.81 21.88 -27.72
N GLU A 242 9.53 23.02 -28.37
CA GLU A 242 8.42 23.15 -29.32
C GLU A 242 8.53 22.18 -30.50
N ARG A 243 9.73 22.00 -31.07
CA ARG A 243 9.98 21.06 -32.18
C ARG A 243 9.60 19.62 -31.83
N VAL A 244 9.68 19.23 -30.56
CA VAL A 244 9.23 17.91 -30.13
C VAL A 244 7.72 17.87 -29.99
N ILE A 245 7.15 18.81 -29.23
CA ILE A 245 5.74 18.75 -28.82
C ILE A 245 4.77 19.03 -29.98
N ILE A 246 5.19 19.78 -31.00
CA ILE A 246 4.37 20.07 -32.18
C ILE A 246 3.92 18.80 -32.93
N HIS A 247 4.62 17.68 -32.76
CA HIS A 247 4.24 16.39 -33.33
C HIS A 247 3.01 15.76 -32.66
N ASP A 248 2.57 16.30 -31.52
CA ASP A 248 1.31 15.95 -30.86
C ASP A 248 0.44 17.21 -30.63
N PRO A 249 -0.49 17.51 -31.56
CA PRO A 249 -1.37 18.66 -31.44
C PRO A 249 -2.30 18.61 -30.22
N ALA A 250 -2.63 17.41 -29.71
CA ALA A 250 -3.53 17.26 -28.57
C ALA A 250 -2.83 17.68 -27.26
N ILE A 251 -1.61 17.19 -27.04
CA ILE A 251 -0.78 17.61 -25.90
C ILE A 251 -0.42 19.09 -26.01
N SER A 252 -0.06 19.56 -27.21
CA SER A 252 0.19 20.99 -27.46
C SER A 252 -0.99 21.86 -27.04
N ALA A 253 -2.20 21.50 -27.47
CA ALA A 253 -3.42 22.24 -27.15
C ALA A 253 -3.75 22.23 -25.65
N LYS A 254 -3.54 21.09 -24.96
CA LYS A 254 -3.76 20.97 -23.51
C LYS A 254 -2.75 21.81 -22.73
N VAL A 255 -1.45 21.73 -23.05
CA VAL A 255 -0.41 22.56 -22.42
C VAL A 255 -0.72 24.04 -22.61
N LEU A 256 -1.10 24.46 -23.82
CA LEU A 256 -1.49 25.86 -24.08
C LEU A 256 -2.75 26.26 -23.32
N ARG A 257 -3.72 25.35 -23.14
CA ARG A 257 -4.93 25.62 -22.34
C ARG A 257 -4.57 25.86 -20.87
N VAL A 258 -3.71 25.01 -20.32
CA VAL A 258 -3.20 25.12 -18.95
C VAL A 258 -2.37 26.39 -18.76
N ALA A 259 -1.45 26.70 -19.68
CA ALA A 259 -0.61 27.90 -19.64
C ALA A 259 -1.43 29.21 -19.68
N ASN A 260 -2.60 29.19 -20.32
CA ASN A 260 -3.53 30.32 -20.40
C ASN A 260 -4.61 30.32 -19.30
N SER A 261 -4.55 29.41 -18.34
CA SER A 261 -5.51 29.38 -17.24
C SER A 261 -5.33 30.59 -16.31
N ALA A 262 -6.41 30.95 -15.60
CA ALA A 262 -6.40 32.05 -14.63
C ALA A 262 -5.33 31.89 -13.53
N PHE A 263 -4.85 30.65 -13.33
CA PHE A 263 -3.79 30.31 -12.39
C PHE A 263 -2.49 31.08 -12.61
N PHE A 264 -2.06 31.29 -13.87
CA PHE A 264 -0.82 32.00 -14.18
C PHE A 264 -0.99 33.52 -14.26
N GLY A 265 -2.22 34.04 -14.17
CA GLY A 265 -2.50 35.48 -14.10
C GLY A 265 -1.94 36.29 -15.28
N LEU A 266 -1.77 35.68 -16.46
CA LEU A 266 -1.12 36.32 -17.61
C LEU A 266 -2.03 37.38 -18.25
N SER A 267 -1.46 38.55 -18.55
CA SER A 267 -2.15 39.64 -19.24
C SER A 267 -2.29 39.44 -20.75
N ARG A 268 -1.47 38.56 -21.34
CA ARG A 268 -1.49 38.20 -22.76
C ARG A 268 -1.63 36.69 -22.95
N ARG A 269 -2.32 36.29 -24.02
CA ARG A 269 -2.51 34.88 -24.37
C ARG A 269 -1.24 34.30 -24.98
N ILE A 270 -0.82 33.13 -24.50
CA ILE A 270 0.25 32.32 -25.06
C ILE A 270 -0.30 31.49 -26.23
N GLY A 271 0.31 31.61 -27.41
CA GLY A 271 -0.12 30.91 -28.63
C GLY A 271 0.75 29.73 -29.03
N THR A 272 1.97 29.60 -28.47
CA THR A 272 2.97 28.62 -28.90
C THR A 272 3.69 28.01 -27.70
N ILE A 273 4.23 26.80 -27.87
CA ILE A 273 4.97 26.11 -26.79
C ILE A 273 6.25 26.86 -26.47
N ALA A 274 6.95 27.38 -27.50
CA ALA A 274 8.14 28.17 -27.26
C ALA A 274 7.84 29.45 -26.46
N ASP A 275 6.69 30.09 -26.70
CA ASP A 275 6.27 31.24 -25.89
C ASP A 275 5.91 30.84 -24.45
N ALA A 276 5.30 29.67 -24.24
CA ALA A 276 5.04 29.14 -22.91
C ALA A 276 6.34 28.97 -22.12
N VAL A 277 7.36 28.37 -22.74
CA VAL A 277 8.68 28.18 -22.12
C VAL A 277 9.35 29.51 -21.81
N ARG A 278 9.26 30.51 -22.70
CA ARG A 278 9.87 31.84 -22.45
C ARG A 278 9.17 32.61 -21.33
N VAL A 279 7.85 32.50 -21.22
CA VAL A 279 7.05 33.29 -20.27
C VAL A 279 6.97 32.61 -18.91
N LEU A 280 6.76 31.30 -18.88
CA LEU A 280 6.53 30.52 -17.66
C LEU A 280 7.79 29.80 -17.17
N GLY A 281 8.81 29.67 -18.02
CA GLY A 281 10.03 28.93 -17.72
C GLY A 281 9.93 27.44 -18.02
N PHE A 282 11.09 26.80 -18.14
CA PHE A 282 11.22 25.36 -18.42
C PHE A 282 10.54 24.50 -17.36
N THR A 283 10.75 24.80 -16.07
CA THR A 283 10.20 24.04 -14.94
C THR A 283 8.67 23.99 -14.97
N ASN A 284 7.99 25.11 -15.20
CA ASN A 284 6.53 25.14 -15.24
C ASN A 284 5.98 24.36 -16.46
N VAL A 285 6.58 24.51 -17.64
CA VAL A 285 6.14 23.77 -18.84
C VAL A 285 6.42 22.27 -18.70
N GLN A 286 7.54 21.90 -18.07
CA GLN A 286 7.85 20.51 -17.72
C GLN A 286 6.75 19.91 -16.84
N GLY A 287 6.35 20.63 -15.78
CA GLY A 287 5.26 20.19 -14.89
C GLY A 287 3.95 20.00 -15.65
N MET A 288 3.58 20.94 -16.54
CA MET A 288 2.39 20.83 -17.38
C MET A 288 2.43 19.60 -18.29
N LEU A 289 3.57 19.33 -18.93
CA LEU A 289 3.72 18.17 -19.81
C LEU A 289 3.57 16.85 -19.06
N ILE A 290 4.17 16.75 -17.88
CA ILE A 290 4.04 15.56 -17.02
C ILE A 290 2.58 15.41 -16.58
N SER A 291 1.93 16.47 -16.10
CA SER A 291 0.53 16.40 -15.65
C SER A 291 -0.43 16.06 -16.79
N VAL A 292 -0.27 16.66 -17.96
CA VAL A 292 -1.09 16.35 -19.15
C VAL A 292 -0.86 14.92 -19.60
N GLY A 293 0.40 14.48 -19.66
CA GLY A 293 0.75 13.10 -20.03
C GLY A 293 0.23 12.08 -19.03
N ALA A 294 0.37 12.36 -17.73
CA ALA A 294 -0.17 11.52 -16.65
C ALA A 294 -1.70 11.46 -16.73
N PHE A 295 -2.39 12.58 -16.91
CA PHE A 295 -3.86 12.60 -17.03
C PHE A 295 -4.36 11.65 -18.13
N ASP A 296 -3.68 11.65 -19.28
CA ASP A 296 -4.03 10.77 -20.39
C ASP A 296 -3.65 9.30 -20.14
N SER A 297 -2.47 9.05 -19.56
CA SER A 297 -2.01 7.69 -19.22
C SER A 297 -2.84 7.03 -18.10
N PHE A 298 -3.50 7.82 -17.24
CA PHE A 298 -4.25 7.33 -16.07
C PHE A 298 -5.77 7.49 -16.17
N ARG A 299 -6.30 7.75 -17.37
CA ARG A 299 -7.73 8.03 -17.56
C ARG A 299 -8.61 6.82 -17.23
N THR A 300 -9.57 6.97 -16.30
CA THR A 300 -10.57 5.95 -15.94
C THR A 300 -11.98 6.55 -15.84
N GLU A 301 -13.00 5.79 -16.23
CA GLU A 301 -14.41 6.22 -16.19
C GLU A 301 -15.06 6.07 -14.80
N ARG A 302 -14.42 5.34 -13.90
CA ARG A 302 -15.04 4.85 -12.65
C ARG A 302 -14.60 5.59 -11.39
N LEU A 303 -13.51 6.36 -11.45
CA LEU A 303 -13.03 7.19 -10.35
C LEU A 303 -13.03 8.67 -10.74
N ASN A 304 -13.48 9.53 -9.81
CA ASN A 304 -13.49 10.97 -10.00
C ASN A 304 -12.09 11.56 -9.77
N LEU A 305 -11.26 11.56 -10.82
CA LEU A 305 -9.91 12.15 -10.76
C LEU A 305 -9.91 13.67 -10.57
N VAL A 306 -11.05 14.36 -10.67
CA VAL A 306 -11.12 15.83 -10.48
C VAL A 306 -10.65 16.20 -9.08
N GLU A 307 -11.09 15.48 -8.04
CA GLU A 307 -10.67 15.78 -6.66
C GLU A 307 -9.19 15.47 -6.43
N PHE A 308 -8.66 14.42 -7.05
CA PHE A 308 -7.22 14.13 -7.04
C PHE A 308 -6.41 15.31 -7.61
N TRP A 309 -6.81 15.84 -8.76
CA TRP A 309 -6.10 16.96 -9.39
C TRP A 309 -6.28 18.26 -8.63
N LYS A 310 -7.43 18.50 -7.99
CA LYS A 310 -7.65 19.64 -7.08
C LYS A 310 -6.70 19.58 -5.89
N HIS A 311 -6.55 18.40 -5.27
CA HIS A 311 -5.58 18.19 -4.20
C HIS A 311 -4.16 18.46 -4.67
N SER A 312 -3.76 17.86 -5.80
CA SER A 312 -2.41 18.02 -6.36
C SER A 312 -2.04 19.48 -6.65
N ILE A 313 -2.96 20.28 -7.22
CA ILE A 313 -2.71 21.70 -7.50
C ILE A 313 -2.75 22.57 -6.24
N ALA A 314 -3.59 22.22 -5.26
CA ALA A 314 -3.60 22.89 -3.95
C ALA A 314 -2.26 22.66 -3.23
N THR A 315 -1.78 21.41 -3.20
CA THR A 315 -0.46 21.06 -2.64
C THR A 315 0.67 21.77 -3.38
N ALA A 316 0.63 21.82 -4.72
CA ALA A 316 1.61 22.58 -5.51
C ALA A 316 1.61 24.08 -5.16
N THR A 317 0.43 24.67 -5.00
CA THR A 317 0.26 26.10 -4.65
C THR A 317 0.79 26.38 -3.25
N ALA A 318 0.50 25.51 -2.28
CA ALA A 318 1.01 25.60 -0.92
C ALA A 318 2.54 25.42 -0.88
N ALA A 319 3.07 24.45 -1.62
CA ALA A 319 4.50 24.19 -1.70
C ALA A 319 5.25 25.42 -2.24
N ARG A 320 4.73 26.06 -3.29
CA ARG A 320 5.30 27.31 -3.83
C ARG A 320 5.28 28.44 -2.80
N PHE A 321 4.17 28.61 -2.08
CA PHE A 321 4.06 29.63 -1.03
C PHE A 321 5.07 29.41 0.10
N LEU A 322 5.20 28.16 0.57
CA LEU A 322 6.12 27.80 1.66
C LEU A 322 7.59 27.87 1.22
N ALA A 323 7.88 27.64 -0.06
CA ALA A 323 9.23 27.68 -0.62
C ALA A 323 9.86 29.07 -0.50
N ASP A 324 9.07 30.13 -0.71
CA ASP A 324 9.53 31.51 -0.58
C ASP A 324 10.08 31.78 0.83
N ALA A 325 9.40 31.29 1.86
CA ALA A 325 9.81 31.45 3.26
C ALA A 325 11.11 30.70 3.57
N LEU A 326 11.40 29.60 2.86
CA LEU A 326 12.64 28.83 2.98
C LEU A 326 13.72 29.24 1.98
N ARG A 327 13.46 30.24 1.13
CA ARG A 327 14.35 30.65 0.02
C ARG A 327 14.66 29.49 -0.94
N HIS A 328 13.70 28.59 -1.14
CA HIS A 328 13.76 27.56 -2.17
C HIS A 328 13.11 28.05 -3.47
N PRO A 329 13.52 27.56 -4.65
CA PRO A 329 12.88 27.91 -5.91
C PRO A 329 11.40 27.49 -5.92
N GLY A 330 10.49 28.46 -6.00
CA GLY A 330 9.04 28.22 -5.93
C GLY A 330 8.51 27.31 -7.04
N ASP A 331 9.03 27.41 -8.26
CA ASP A 331 8.62 26.58 -9.40
C ASP A 331 9.01 25.09 -9.20
N GLU A 332 10.15 24.84 -8.55
CA GLU A 332 10.60 23.47 -8.23
C GLU A 332 9.71 22.83 -7.16
N ALA A 333 9.40 23.59 -6.10
CA ALA A 333 8.46 23.16 -5.06
C ALA A 333 7.04 22.94 -5.60
N PHE A 334 6.60 23.81 -6.52
CA PHE A 334 5.32 23.66 -7.22
C PHE A 334 5.25 22.35 -7.98
N MET A 335 6.28 22.01 -8.77
CA MET A 335 6.32 20.75 -9.52
C MET A 335 6.30 19.54 -8.59
N ALA A 336 7.10 19.53 -7.52
CA ALA A 336 7.10 18.44 -6.56
C ALA A 336 5.73 18.27 -5.88
N GLY A 337 5.08 19.37 -5.50
CA GLY A 337 3.72 19.34 -4.93
C GLY A 337 2.67 18.84 -5.91
N LEU A 338 2.82 19.11 -7.21
CA LEU A 338 1.91 18.62 -8.25
C LEU A 338 2.03 17.11 -8.49
N LEU A 339 3.21 16.53 -8.25
CA LEU A 339 3.52 15.12 -8.56
C LEU A 339 3.56 14.21 -7.32
N HIS A 340 3.50 14.76 -6.11
CA HIS A 340 3.74 14.03 -4.85
C HIS A 340 2.92 12.74 -4.71
N ASP A 341 1.65 12.78 -5.14
CA ASP A 341 0.67 11.70 -4.97
C ASP A 341 0.48 10.85 -6.23
N ILE A 342 1.39 10.93 -7.20
CA ILE A 342 1.21 10.24 -8.49
C ILE A 342 1.07 8.71 -8.36
N GLY A 343 1.58 8.12 -7.28
CA GLY A 343 1.38 6.70 -6.98
C GLY A 343 -0.08 6.31 -6.73
N LYS A 344 -0.93 7.23 -6.24
CA LYS A 344 -2.37 6.97 -6.04
C LYS A 344 -3.08 6.71 -7.38
N LEU A 345 -2.60 7.32 -8.48
CA LEU A 345 -3.17 7.07 -9.82
C LEU A 345 -2.94 5.62 -10.30
N ILE A 346 -1.85 4.98 -9.87
CA ILE A 346 -1.58 3.57 -10.19
C ILE A 346 -2.62 2.68 -9.51
N PHE A 347 -2.87 2.90 -8.21
CA PHE A 347 -3.90 2.15 -7.49
C PHE A 347 -5.28 2.40 -8.08
N ALA A 348 -5.60 3.65 -8.42
CA ALA A 348 -6.86 4.04 -9.03
C ALA A 348 -7.14 3.32 -10.36
N VAL A 349 -6.11 3.10 -11.19
CA VAL A 349 -6.28 2.51 -12.53
C VAL A 349 -6.14 0.98 -12.52
N GLN A 350 -5.21 0.43 -11.75
CA GLN A 350 -4.87 -1.00 -11.80
C GLN A 350 -5.45 -1.84 -10.67
N ALA A 351 -5.88 -1.19 -9.58
CA ALA A 351 -6.40 -1.86 -8.40
C ALA A 351 -7.67 -1.18 -7.88
N GLU A 352 -8.49 -0.66 -8.80
CA GLU A 352 -9.65 0.21 -8.56
C GLU A 352 -10.61 -0.29 -7.48
N SER A 353 -11.02 -1.57 -7.54
CA SER A 353 -11.92 -2.16 -6.54
C SER A 353 -11.28 -2.20 -5.15
N GLY A 354 -9.97 -2.43 -5.07
CA GLY A 354 -9.22 -2.36 -3.81
C GLY A 354 -9.05 -0.93 -3.31
N TYR A 355 -8.90 0.05 -4.22
CA TYR A 355 -8.64 1.44 -3.83
C TYR A 355 -9.87 2.05 -3.16
N ARG A 356 -11.06 1.69 -3.63
CA ARG A 356 -12.30 2.06 -2.95
C ARG A 356 -12.35 1.54 -1.51
N HIS A 357 -11.86 0.32 -1.25
CA HIS A 357 -11.82 -0.21 0.11
C HIS A 357 -10.77 0.50 0.98
N VAL A 358 -9.67 0.98 0.41
CA VAL A 358 -8.73 1.88 1.14
C VAL A 358 -9.46 3.13 1.59
N LEU A 359 -10.19 3.79 0.67
CA LEU A 359 -10.94 5.02 1.00
C LEU A 359 -12.04 4.77 2.04
N ASP A 360 -12.72 3.62 1.99
CA ASP A 360 -13.72 3.25 3.00
C ASP A 360 -13.06 2.95 4.36
N LEU A 361 -11.92 2.26 4.39
CA LEU A 361 -11.15 2.04 5.62
C LEU A 361 -10.66 3.35 6.23
N GLU A 362 -10.11 4.27 5.44
CA GLU A 362 -9.67 5.58 5.92
C GLU A 362 -10.82 6.38 6.55
N ARG A 363 -12.04 6.28 6.01
CA ARG A 363 -13.21 6.97 6.54
C ARG A 363 -13.75 6.35 7.83
N ASP A 364 -13.78 5.02 7.90
CA ASP A 364 -14.55 4.28 8.91
C ASP A 364 -13.68 3.69 10.04
N SER A 365 -12.36 3.94 10.04
CA SER A 365 -11.41 3.36 11.00
C SER A 365 -10.31 4.34 11.47
N ALA A 366 -9.54 3.95 12.49
CA ALA A 366 -8.41 4.74 13.02
C ALA A 366 -7.11 4.58 12.19
N PHE A 367 -7.17 4.02 10.99
CA PHE A 367 -6.01 3.77 10.15
C PHE A 367 -5.55 5.05 9.45
N GLY A 368 -4.24 5.30 9.45
CA GLY A 368 -3.64 6.31 8.57
C GLY A 368 -3.66 5.86 7.12
N SER A 369 -3.69 6.81 6.17
CA SER A 369 -3.78 6.53 4.73
C SER A 369 -2.75 5.49 4.23
N LEU A 370 -1.49 5.64 4.64
CA LEU A 370 -0.42 4.70 4.28
C LEU A 370 -0.62 3.30 4.87
N GLU A 371 -1.21 3.19 6.06
CA GLU A 371 -1.44 1.89 6.69
C GLU A 371 -2.59 1.14 5.99
N ALA A 372 -3.64 1.86 5.58
CA ALA A 372 -4.72 1.30 4.78
C ALA A 372 -4.21 0.82 3.41
N GLU A 373 -3.41 1.63 2.72
CA GLU A 373 -2.77 1.23 1.45
C GLU A 373 -1.88 0.02 1.61
N ARG A 374 -0.95 0.03 2.56
CA ARG A 374 -0.05 -1.10 2.79
C ARG A 374 -0.81 -2.37 3.19
N THR A 375 -1.95 -2.24 3.86
CA THR A 375 -2.82 -3.38 4.21
C THR A 375 -3.46 -4.02 2.98
N LEU A 376 -4.00 -3.21 2.06
CA LEU A 376 -4.76 -3.71 0.90
C LEU A 376 -3.91 -3.96 -0.34
N PHE A 377 -2.80 -3.24 -0.49
CA PHE A 377 -1.97 -3.23 -1.69
C PHE A 377 -0.53 -3.67 -1.46
N GLU A 378 -0.13 -3.88 -0.21
CA GLU A 378 1.24 -4.26 0.19
C GLU A 378 2.30 -3.17 -0.06
N PHE A 379 1.94 -2.11 -0.79
CA PHE A 379 2.74 -0.90 -1.05
C PHE A 379 1.91 0.33 -0.73
N THR A 380 2.63 1.40 -0.45
CA THR A 380 2.06 2.73 -0.26
C THR A 380 2.19 3.57 -1.54
N HIS A 381 1.38 4.61 -1.67
CA HIS A 381 1.47 5.51 -2.82
C HIS A 381 2.82 6.22 -2.95
N PRO A 382 3.58 6.58 -1.88
CA PRO A 382 4.92 7.14 -2.05
C PRO A 382 5.90 6.15 -2.67
N GLU A 383 5.84 4.87 -2.27
CA GLU A 383 6.69 3.81 -2.83
C GLU A 383 6.38 3.57 -4.31
N VAL A 384 5.10 3.50 -4.66
CA VAL A 384 4.64 3.37 -6.05
C VAL A 384 5.00 4.61 -6.86
N GLY A 385 4.79 5.79 -6.29
CA GLY A 385 5.09 7.07 -6.92
C GLY A 385 6.59 7.23 -7.19
N GLN A 386 7.45 6.82 -6.27
CA GLN A 386 8.90 6.82 -6.44
C GLN A 386 9.29 6.02 -7.69
N MET A 387 8.74 4.81 -7.83
CA MET A 387 9.00 3.96 -8.98
C MET A 387 8.52 4.60 -10.30
N VAL A 388 7.33 5.21 -10.30
CA VAL A 388 6.82 5.93 -11.48
C VAL A 388 7.79 7.07 -11.86
N ALA A 389 8.22 7.85 -10.87
CA ALA A 389 9.12 8.97 -11.05
C ALA A 389 10.52 8.54 -11.55
N GLU A 390 11.08 7.45 -11.01
CA GLU A 390 12.32 6.84 -11.49
C GLU A 390 12.19 6.36 -12.94
N ARG A 391 11.08 5.71 -13.28
CA ARG A 391 10.82 5.21 -14.64
C ARG A 391 10.70 6.34 -15.66
N TRP A 392 10.18 7.49 -15.23
CA TRP A 392 10.05 8.70 -16.04
C TRP A 392 11.32 9.56 -16.04
N ASP A 393 12.40 9.11 -15.39
CA ASP A 393 13.70 9.78 -15.33
C ASP A 393 13.59 11.22 -14.79
N LEU A 394 12.77 11.38 -13.74
CA LEU A 394 12.61 12.66 -13.06
C LEU A 394 13.86 13.00 -12.24
N PRO A 395 14.15 14.30 -11.99
CA PRO A 395 15.30 14.68 -11.18
C PRO A 395 15.23 14.09 -9.76
N ALA A 396 16.38 13.67 -9.22
CA ALA A 396 16.48 12.95 -7.93
C ALA A 396 15.74 13.63 -6.76
N ARG A 397 15.79 14.97 -6.69
CA ARG A 397 15.07 15.75 -5.67
C ARG A 397 13.55 15.60 -5.76
N HIS A 398 12.99 15.51 -6.97
CA HIS A 398 11.55 15.28 -7.17
C HIS A 398 11.17 13.84 -6.80
N ILE A 399 12.02 12.86 -7.14
CA ILE A 399 11.85 11.46 -6.72
C ILE A 399 11.83 11.37 -5.19
N ALA A 400 12.77 12.05 -4.50
CA ALA A 400 12.84 12.08 -3.05
C ALA A 400 11.58 12.71 -2.42
N ALA A 401 11.08 13.82 -2.97
CA ALA A 401 9.85 14.44 -2.51
C ALA A 401 8.64 13.50 -2.65
N ILE A 402 8.51 12.80 -3.77
CA ILE A 402 7.45 11.82 -3.98
C ILE A 402 7.58 10.65 -2.98
N ALA A 403 8.79 10.12 -2.80
CA ALA A 403 9.03 8.97 -1.92
C ALA A 403 8.86 9.26 -0.42
N HIS A 404 9.20 10.48 0.02
CA HIS A 404 9.43 10.77 1.44
C HIS A 404 8.61 11.94 1.99
N HIS A 405 7.62 12.48 1.26
CA HIS A 405 6.81 13.59 1.78
C HIS A 405 6.01 13.24 3.05
N HIS A 406 5.67 11.96 3.27
CA HIS A 406 5.06 11.49 4.52
C HIS A 406 6.09 11.17 5.63
N GLU A 407 7.32 10.82 5.28
CA GLU A 407 8.41 10.50 6.22
C GLU A 407 9.70 11.24 5.83
N PRO A 408 9.78 12.57 6.04
CA PRO A 408 10.91 13.37 5.54
C PRO A 408 12.25 12.97 6.18
N ASP A 409 12.23 12.44 7.39
CA ASP A 409 13.44 11.99 8.12
C ASP A 409 14.20 10.87 7.38
N ALA A 410 13.52 10.10 6.53
CA ALA A 410 14.14 9.05 5.70
C ALA A 410 14.87 9.58 4.45
N SER A 411 14.73 10.88 4.12
CA SER A 411 15.24 11.46 2.87
C SER A 411 16.67 12.00 2.91
N GLY A 412 17.34 11.92 4.07
CA GLY A 412 18.72 12.38 4.24
C GLY A 412 18.89 13.86 3.91
N ASP A 413 19.77 14.18 2.96
CA ASP A 413 20.11 15.56 2.58
C ASP A 413 18.91 16.35 2.01
N GLU A 414 17.90 15.65 1.48
CA GLU A 414 16.68 16.29 0.93
C GLU A 414 15.61 16.57 2.00
N TYR A 415 15.89 16.34 3.30
CA TYR A 415 14.94 16.52 4.41
C TYR A 415 14.13 17.81 4.31
N ARG A 416 14.80 18.95 4.09
CA ARG A 416 14.15 20.27 4.07
C ARG A 416 13.11 20.37 2.94
N PHE A 417 13.43 19.82 1.77
CA PHE A 417 12.54 19.84 0.61
C PHE A 417 11.38 18.87 0.80
N CYS A 418 11.64 17.64 1.22
CA CYS A 418 10.60 16.65 1.50
C CYS A 418 9.65 17.10 2.62
N ALA A 419 10.16 17.71 3.68
CA ALA A 419 9.35 18.26 4.77
C ALA A 419 8.51 19.47 4.34
N LEU A 420 9.00 20.30 3.41
CA LEU A 420 8.18 21.35 2.81
C LEU A 420 7.00 20.75 2.05
N ILE A 421 7.23 19.72 1.23
CA ILE A 421 6.18 19.07 0.43
C ILE A 421 5.17 18.34 1.33
N GLY A 422 5.65 17.64 2.37
CA GLY A 422 4.81 17.02 3.37
C GLY A 422 3.92 18.02 4.12
N LEU A 423 4.45 19.20 4.44
CA LEU A 423 3.67 20.27 5.08
C LEU A 423 2.62 20.83 4.11
N ALA A 424 3.03 21.12 2.86
CA ALA A 424 2.14 21.60 1.81
C ALA A 424 0.95 20.65 1.57
N ASN A 425 1.21 19.33 1.57
CA ASN A 425 0.19 18.30 1.43
C ASN A 425 -0.86 18.39 2.54
N ARG A 426 -0.42 18.53 3.80
CA ARG A 426 -1.33 18.61 4.95
C ARG A 426 -2.12 19.93 4.99
N VAL A 427 -1.51 21.06 4.63
CA VAL A 427 -2.22 22.33 4.50
C VAL A 427 -3.29 22.24 3.40
N ALA A 428 -2.99 21.57 2.28
CA ALA A 428 -3.94 21.38 1.19
C ALA A 428 -5.14 20.52 1.60
N HIS A 429 -4.92 19.42 2.33
CA HIS A 429 -6.01 18.63 2.92
C HIS A 429 -6.91 19.49 3.82
N ALA A 430 -6.33 20.24 4.76
CA ALA A 430 -7.08 21.14 5.63
C ALA A 430 -7.91 22.18 4.84
N ALA A 431 -7.35 22.73 3.75
CA ALA A 431 -8.02 23.72 2.91
C ALA A 431 -9.21 23.14 2.11
N LEU A 432 -9.11 21.88 1.68
CA LEU A 432 -10.09 21.24 0.80
C LEU A 432 -11.20 20.51 1.56
N ASP A 433 -10.87 19.86 2.67
CA ASP A 433 -11.80 19.08 3.50
C ASP A 433 -12.79 19.97 4.28
N GLY A 434 -12.56 21.29 4.29
CA GLY A 434 -13.48 22.26 4.87
C GLY A 434 -13.52 22.25 6.40
N PHE A 435 -12.57 21.58 7.05
CA PHE A 435 -12.39 21.66 8.49
C PHE A 435 -12.01 23.09 8.90
N VAL A 436 -12.65 23.59 9.96
CA VAL A 436 -12.45 24.94 10.51
C VAL A 436 -11.24 25.00 11.45
N GLU A 437 -10.43 23.94 11.52
CA GLU A 437 -9.18 23.97 12.28
C GLU A 437 -8.18 24.90 11.58
N THR A 438 -8.23 26.16 12.00
CA THR A 438 -7.36 27.24 11.51
C THR A 438 -5.95 27.16 12.06
N LEU A 439 -5.65 26.22 12.97
CA LEU A 439 -4.38 26.13 13.68
C LEU A 439 -3.63 24.87 13.30
N ALA A 440 -2.32 25.03 13.08
CA ALA A 440 -1.39 23.91 12.92
C ALA A 440 -1.49 22.93 14.11
N SER A 441 -1.50 21.62 13.82
CA SER A 441 -1.34 20.61 14.86
C SER A 441 0.01 20.78 15.58
N ASP A 442 0.16 20.20 16.78
CA ASP A 442 1.46 20.22 17.49
C ASP A 442 2.59 19.63 16.64
N HIS A 443 2.26 18.61 15.83
CA HIS A 443 3.16 17.99 14.88
C HIS A 443 3.57 18.97 13.76
N ASP A 444 2.61 19.67 13.15
CA ASP A 444 2.87 20.65 12.09
C ASP A 444 3.67 21.85 12.59
N ALA A 445 3.33 22.36 13.78
CA ALA A 445 4.07 23.42 14.44
C ALA A 445 5.51 22.99 14.77
N ALA A 446 5.72 21.73 15.17
CA ALA A 446 7.06 21.18 15.38
C ALA A 446 7.86 21.07 14.08
N GLN A 447 7.23 20.61 12.98
CA GLN A 447 7.88 20.52 11.67
C GLN A 447 8.25 21.91 11.12
N LEU A 448 7.36 22.89 11.23
CA LEU A 448 7.66 24.30 10.89
C LEU A 448 8.88 24.82 11.68
N ARG A 449 8.92 24.57 12.99
CA ARG A 449 10.08 24.94 13.83
C ARG A 449 11.37 24.25 13.41
N ARG A 450 11.33 22.94 13.06
CA ARG A 450 12.50 22.20 12.54
C ARG A 450 13.02 22.80 11.22
N LEU A 451 12.14 23.35 10.40
CA LEU A 451 12.51 24.05 9.16
C LEU A 451 13.05 25.48 9.38
N GLY A 452 12.96 26.00 10.61
CA GLY A 452 13.32 27.37 10.97
C GLY A 452 12.20 28.38 10.68
N LEU A 453 10.96 27.92 10.53
CA LEU A 453 9.79 28.72 10.22
C LEU A 453 8.92 28.97 11.45
N ARG A 454 8.13 30.04 11.39
CA ARG A 454 7.16 30.36 12.45
C ARG A 454 5.91 29.49 12.27
N PRO A 455 5.31 28.96 13.36
CA PRO A 455 4.08 28.18 13.28
C PRO A 455 2.91 28.89 12.57
N ALA A 456 2.81 30.23 12.71
CA ALA A 456 1.77 31.04 12.05
C ALA A 456 1.80 30.97 10.50
N LEU A 457 2.89 30.50 9.90
CA LEU A 457 2.97 30.34 8.45
C LEU A 457 1.99 29.28 7.92
N TRP A 458 1.55 28.34 8.78
CA TRP A 458 0.47 27.42 8.46
C TRP A 458 -0.82 28.18 8.10
N ASP A 459 -1.26 29.05 9.01
CA ASP A 459 -2.49 29.82 8.87
C ASP A 459 -2.40 30.79 7.68
N ASP A 460 -1.24 31.42 7.47
CA ASP A 460 -0.97 32.27 6.30
C ASP A 460 -1.10 31.48 4.99
N CYS A 461 -0.58 30.24 4.95
CA CYS A 461 -0.66 29.36 3.79
C CYS A 461 -2.09 28.85 3.55
N LEU A 462 -2.82 28.50 4.61
CA LEU A 462 -4.21 28.09 4.56
C LEU A 462 -5.10 29.21 3.98
N ALA A 463 -4.92 30.45 4.48
CA ALA A 463 -5.61 31.63 3.96
C ALA A 463 -5.27 31.87 2.48
N HIS A 464 -4.00 31.70 2.09
CA HIS A 464 -3.57 31.78 0.70
C HIS A 464 -4.29 30.76 -0.20
N LEU A 465 -4.42 29.51 0.23
CA LEU A 465 -5.13 28.46 -0.52
C LEU A 465 -6.63 28.77 -0.65
N HIS A 466 -7.28 29.25 0.42
CA HIS A 466 -8.69 29.65 0.34
C HIS A 466 -8.91 30.77 -0.67
N ALA A 467 -8.01 31.76 -0.73
CA ALA A 467 -8.05 32.82 -1.73
C ALA A 467 -7.78 32.31 -3.15
N ALA A 468 -6.94 31.29 -3.30
CA ALA A 468 -6.58 30.67 -4.58
C ALA A 468 -7.60 29.63 -5.09
N ARG A 469 -8.67 29.33 -4.35
CA ARG A 469 -9.65 28.28 -4.74
C ARG A 469 -10.23 28.47 -6.16
N PRO A 470 -10.65 29.67 -6.59
CA PRO A 470 -11.16 29.86 -7.95
C PRO A 470 -10.12 29.59 -9.05
N THR A 471 -8.84 29.90 -8.79
CA THR A 471 -7.77 29.67 -9.78
C THR A 471 -7.36 28.20 -9.83
N ILE A 472 -7.39 27.51 -8.68
CA ILE A 472 -7.22 26.05 -8.57
C ILE A 472 -8.30 25.32 -9.39
N ASP A 473 -9.57 25.66 -9.21
CA ASP A 473 -10.67 25.06 -9.96
C ASP A 473 -10.55 25.31 -11.47
N GLY A 474 -10.12 26.53 -11.84
CA GLY A 474 -9.86 26.89 -13.23
C GLY A 474 -8.72 26.10 -13.88
N PHE A 475 -7.68 25.76 -13.12
CA PHE A 475 -6.57 24.92 -13.59
C PHE A 475 -7.03 23.49 -13.87
N VAL A 476 -7.78 22.88 -12.94
CA VAL A 476 -8.30 21.51 -13.10
C VAL A 476 -9.26 21.43 -14.30
N GLY A 477 -10.09 22.46 -14.50
CA GLY A 477 -10.94 22.56 -15.69
C GLY A 477 -10.16 22.66 -17.02
N ALA A 478 -8.92 23.16 -17.00
CA ALA A 478 -8.07 23.27 -18.17
C ALA A 478 -7.31 21.97 -18.51
N ILE A 479 -7.09 21.09 -17.53
CA ILE A 479 -6.47 19.77 -17.77
C ILE A 479 -7.46 18.78 -18.37
N ARG A 480 -8.75 18.87 -17.99
CA ARG A 480 -9.85 18.08 -18.55
C ARG A 480 -10.10 18.41 -20.03
#